data_AF-A0A1Y2DLA2-F1
#
_entry.id   AF-A0A1Y2DLA2-F1
#
_cell.length_a   1.000
_cell.length_b   1.000
_cell.length_c   1.000
_cell.angle_alpha   90.00
_cell.angle_beta   90.00
_cell.angle_gamma   90.00
#
_symmetry.space_group_name_H-M   'P 1'
#
loop_
_entity.id
_entity.type
_entity.pdbx_description
1 polymer ?
#
loop_
_entity_poly.entity_id
_entity_poly.type
_entity_poly.pdbx_seq_one_letter_code
_entity_poly.pdbx_strand_id
1 'polypeptide(L)'
;MLLTVLAAVVQAVPTIPAFRKLHRRQVANATADLVLPDGRIAADAVAEDFNVLASVFKSAVVKGDGLVFSDLIVFPEVASPSIFDVATNTKAFEITLSDASIFIPEGGEAQENIRRADLLPSIRSTLDDVATTGVRTMHFSVQSDADRPLNLTHDYQIMNLESADFTFHQIDVRTGGDAGENIVVNGNSQTAGGAPTLFTTPFTAGEFQNFALQMDFDANTVQVFHSTGDAPLESVTEAVANDLAGNGEYHFSLQKNPVGTAAQPTGIDEGIIFGGIFMEADTVTLS
;
A
#
# COMPACT_ATOMS: atom_id res chain seq x y z
N MET A 1 69.98 -55.24 2.67
CA MET A 1 68.59 -55.11 2.21
C MET A 1 67.87 -54.30 3.28
N LEU A 2 67.57 -53.01 3.01
CA LEU A 2 66.26 -52.53 2.53
C LEU A 2 65.13 -53.05 3.43
N LEU A 3 64.32 -52.25 4.11
CA LEU A 3 63.61 -51.07 3.60
C LEU A 3 63.07 -50.23 4.78
N THR A 4 63.23 -48.92 4.68
CA THR A 4 62.59 -47.88 5.50
C THR A 4 61.09 -47.84 5.19
N VAL A 5 60.22 -47.77 6.21
CA VAL A 5 58.86 -47.23 6.05
C VAL A 5 58.54 -46.32 7.25
N LEU A 6 58.39 -45.04 6.93
CA LEU A 6 57.89 -43.97 7.76
C LEU A 6 56.35 -44.03 7.73
N ALA A 7 55.68 -44.13 8.88
CA ALA A 7 54.24 -43.99 8.97
C ALA A 7 53.90 -42.80 9.88
N ALA A 8 53.27 -41.79 9.29
CA ALA A 8 52.89 -40.53 9.90
C ALA A 8 51.76 -40.71 10.92
N VAL A 9 51.89 -40.06 12.07
CA VAL A 9 50.80 -39.88 13.04
C VAL A 9 49.89 -38.77 12.50
N VAL A 10 48.71 -39.13 12.01
CA VAL A 10 47.64 -38.17 11.72
C VAL A 10 46.92 -37.89 13.04
N GLN A 11 47.06 -36.67 13.56
CA GLN A 11 46.23 -36.20 14.66
C GLN A 11 44.82 -35.89 14.13
N ALA A 12 43.81 -36.49 14.75
CA ALA A 12 42.42 -36.19 14.47
C ALA A 12 42.10 -34.75 14.93
N VAL A 13 41.70 -33.90 13.99
CA VAL A 13 41.13 -32.59 14.29
C VAL A 13 39.70 -32.81 14.78
N PRO A 14 39.31 -32.28 15.96
CA PRO A 14 37.93 -32.41 16.42
C PRO A 14 37.02 -31.59 15.51
N THR A 15 35.99 -32.23 14.96
CA THR A 15 34.93 -31.57 14.22
C THR A 15 34.11 -30.70 15.18
N ILE A 16 34.16 -29.39 14.99
CA ILE A 16 33.29 -28.43 15.68
C ILE A 16 31.86 -28.71 15.19
N PRO A 17 30.87 -28.93 16.07
CA PRO A 17 29.49 -29.06 15.62
C PRO A 17 29.06 -27.74 14.97
N ALA A 18 28.52 -27.84 13.76
CA ALA A 18 27.93 -26.69 13.08
C ALA A 18 26.86 -26.08 14.00
N PHE A 19 27.08 -24.83 14.41
CA PHE A 19 26.06 -24.04 15.08
C PHE A 19 24.87 -23.91 14.13
N ARG A 20 23.82 -24.70 14.38
CA ARG A 20 22.50 -24.44 13.83
C ARG A 20 22.08 -23.11 14.42
N LYS A 21 22.11 -22.02 13.65
CA LYS A 21 21.46 -20.76 14.03
C LYS A 21 19.98 -21.09 14.23
N LEU A 22 19.57 -21.32 15.47
CA LEU A 22 18.18 -21.15 15.86
C LEU A 22 17.90 -19.67 15.59
N HIS A 23 17.11 -19.37 14.56
CA HIS A 23 16.49 -18.05 14.41
C HIS A 23 15.53 -17.90 15.58
N ARG A 24 16.06 -17.40 16.70
CA ARG A 24 15.26 -16.83 17.77
C ARG A 24 14.55 -15.65 17.11
N ARG A 25 13.24 -15.75 16.87
CA ARG A 25 12.41 -14.59 16.52
C ARG A 25 12.69 -13.55 17.60
N GLN A 26 13.52 -12.58 17.24
CA GLN A 26 13.80 -11.44 18.08
C GLN A 26 12.59 -10.55 17.91
N VAL A 27 11.70 -10.57 18.91
CA VAL A 27 10.73 -9.49 19.09
C VAL A 27 11.56 -8.30 19.55
N ALA A 28 12.15 -7.59 18.59
CA ALA A 28 12.84 -6.33 18.84
C ALA A 28 11.80 -5.22 18.68
N ASN A 29 11.68 -4.37 19.70
CA ASN A 29 11.20 -2.99 19.54
C ASN A 29 12.23 -2.20 18.73
N ALA A 30 12.47 -2.58 17.48
CA ALA A 30 13.13 -1.73 16.52
C ALA A 30 12.06 -0.75 16.03
N THR A 31 12.30 0.55 16.14
CA THR A 31 11.69 1.49 15.21
C THR A 31 12.08 0.99 13.83
N ALA A 32 11.15 0.38 13.10
CA ALA A 32 11.47 -0.23 11.82
C ALA A 32 12.07 0.85 10.91
N ASP A 33 13.18 0.53 10.26
CA ASP A 33 13.80 1.46 9.32
C ASP A 33 12.84 1.65 8.14
N LEU A 34 12.33 2.88 7.99
CA LEU A 34 11.44 3.21 6.89
C LEU A 34 12.20 3.08 5.57
N VAL A 35 11.58 2.39 4.62
CA VAL A 35 12.13 2.19 3.27
C VAL A 35 11.86 3.40 2.39
N LEU A 36 10.73 4.05 2.62
CA LEU A 36 10.26 5.23 1.90
C LEU A 36 10.28 6.44 2.82
N PRO A 37 10.22 7.67 2.27
CA PRO A 37 9.79 8.81 3.06
C PRO A 37 8.48 8.48 3.77
N ASP A 38 8.41 8.84 5.04
CA ASP A 38 7.25 8.60 5.89
C ASP A 38 6.04 9.34 5.31
N GLY A 39 5.02 8.59 4.88
CA GLY A 39 3.79 9.14 4.31
C GLY A 39 2.78 9.60 5.37
N ARG A 40 3.10 9.43 6.66
CA ARG A 40 2.27 9.92 7.76
C ARG A 40 2.33 11.44 7.84
N ILE A 41 1.16 12.07 7.90
CA ILE A 41 1.02 13.52 7.74
C ILE A 41 1.19 14.23 9.07
N ALA A 42 2.10 15.21 9.12
CA ALA A 42 2.34 16.00 10.32
C ALA A 42 1.04 16.66 10.85
N ALA A 43 0.89 16.73 12.17
CA ALA A 43 -0.31 17.29 12.80
C ALA A 43 -0.63 18.74 12.35
N ASP A 44 0.40 19.53 12.05
CA ASP A 44 0.29 20.92 11.60
C ASP A 44 0.25 21.09 10.07
N ALA A 45 0.26 20.01 9.29
CA ALA A 45 0.21 20.08 7.83
C ALA A 45 -1.03 20.81 7.32
N VAL A 46 -0.89 21.50 6.20
CA VAL A 46 -1.98 22.17 5.47
C VAL A 46 -2.15 21.56 4.07
N ALA A 47 -3.29 21.77 3.41
CA ALA A 47 -3.59 21.12 2.14
C ALA A 47 -2.60 21.55 1.04
N GLU A 48 -2.09 22.78 1.13
CA GLU A 48 -1.07 23.32 0.24
C GLU A 48 0.28 22.59 0.32
N ASP A 49 0.56 21.89 1.42
CA ASP A 49 1.78 21.09 1.55
C ASP A 49 1.82 19.93 0.52
N PHE A 50 0.66 19.52 -0.03
CA PHE A 50 0.57 18.53 -1.09
C PHE A 50 0.86 19.09 -2.49
N ASN A 51 0.90 20.43 -2.65
CA ASN A 51 1.13 21.08 -3.94
C ASN A 51 2.62 21.27 -4.26
N VAL A 52 3.53 20.98 -3.32
CA VAL A 52 4.95 21.33 -3.43
C VAL A 52 5.84 20.10 -3.58
N LEU A 53 7.00 20.28 -4.22
CA LEU A 53 8.01 19.22 -4.42
C LEU A 53 8.58 18.65 -3.10
N ALA A 54 8.44 19.40 -1.99
CA ALA A 54 8.85 18.96 -0.66
C ALA A 54 7.83 18.02 0.01
N SER A 55 6.66 17.83 -0.60
CA SER A 55 5.66 16.87 -0.14
C SER A 55 6.25 15.46 -0.04
N VAL A 56 5.75 14.69 0.94
CA VAL A 56 6.07 13.26 1.08
C VAL A 56 5.48 12.42 -0.06
N PHE A 57 4.48 12.97 -0.75
CA PHE A 57 3.90 12.44 -1.99
C PHE A 57 4.41 13.20 -3.22
N LYS A 58 4.39 12.55 -4.38
CA LYS A 58 4.72 13.22 -5.66
C LYS A 58 3.71 14.35 -5.89
N SER A 59 4.20 15.59 -5.95
CA SER A 59 3.39 16.73 -6.38
C SER A 59 3.12 16.62 -7.89
N ALA A 60 1.85 16.73 -8.30
CA ALA A 60 1.36 16.81 -9.69
C ALA A 60 1.49 15.54 -10.58
N VAL A 61 0.99 14.39 -10.11
CA VAL A 61 0.98 13.14 -10.92
C VAL A 61 -0.40 12.78 -11.47
N VAL A 62 -1.42 12.56 -10.64
CA VAL A 62 -2.73 12.09 -11.12
C VAL A 62 -3.86 12.87 -10.46
N LYS A 63 -4.48 13.77 -11.23
CA LYS A 63 -5.62 14.61 -10.83
C LYS A 63 -6.30 15.20 -12.06
N GLY A 64 -7.52 15.73 -11.89
CA GLY A 64 -8.22 16.45 -12.94
C GLY A 64 -7.47 17.68 -13.47
N ASP A 65 -7.76 18.06 -14.72
CA ASP A 65 -7.19 19.25 -15.33
C ASP A 65 -7.59 20.51 -14.56
N GLY A 66 -6.66 21.47 -14.48
CA GLY A 66 -6.85 22.72 -13.73
C GLY A 66 -6.86 22.60 -12.20
N LEU A 67 -6.99 21.41 -11.62
CA LEU A 67 -6.95 21.21 -10.17
C LEU A 67 -5.52 21.26 -9.61
N VAL A 68 -5.38 21.58 -8.33
CA VAL A 68 -4.20 21.29 -7.51
C VAL A 68 -4.58 20.34 -6.38
N PHE A 69 -3.62 19.72 -5.70
CA PHE A 69 -3.96 18.75 -4.64
C PHE A 69 -4.66 19.41 -3.45
N SER A 70 -4.40 20.68 -3.16
CA SER A 70 -5.18 21.39 -2.13
C SER A 70 -6.67 21.55 -2.48
N ASP A 71 -7.08 21.34 -3.73
CA ASP A 71 -8.51 21.29 -4.10
C ASP A 71 -9.14 19.92 -3.82
N LEU A 72 -8.29 18.89 -3.63
CA LEU A 72 -8.66 17.48 -3.53
C LEU A 72 -8.42 16.91 -2.13
N ILE A 73 -7.59 17.58 -1.32
CA ILE A 73 -7.17 17.13 0.00
C ILE A 73 -7.85 17.96 1.07
N VAL A 74 -8.53 17.27 1.99
CA VAL A 74 -9.08 17.87 3.20
C VAL A 74 -8.56 17.13 4.43
N PHE A 75 -8.62 17.76 5.60
CA PHE A 75 -8.32 17.13 6.88
C PHE A 75 -9.63 16.87 7.62
N PRO A 76 -10.13 15.63 7.64
CA PRO A 76 -11.41 15.30 8.25
C PRO A 76 -11.30 15.27 9.78
N GLU A 77 -12.42 15.52 10.46
CA GLU A 77 -12.57 15.24 11.88
C GLU A 77 -12.87 13.74 12.06
N VAL A 78 -11.87 12.97 12.47
CA VAL A 78 -12.03 11.53 12.76
C VAL A 78 -12.32 11.31 14.24
N ALA A 79 -13.25 10.40 14.56
CA ALA A 79 -13.60 10.09 15.95
C ALA A 79 -12.41 9.51 16.75
N SER A 80 -11.60 8.70 16.06
CA SER A 80 -10.35 8.13 16.57
C SER A 80 -9.31 8.17 15.45
N PRO A 81 -8.03 8.51 15.74
CA PRO A 81 -6.95 8.40 14.77
C PRO A 81 -6.72 6.94 14.34
N SER A 82 -6.11 6.73 13.17
CA SER A 82 -5.54 5.43 12.79
C SER A 82 -4.51 4.98 13.84
N ILE A 83 -4.40 3.67 14.06
CA ILE A 83 -3.39 3.08 14.97
C ILE A 83 -1.97 3.57 14.68
N PHE A 84 -1.66 3.78 13.40
CA PHE A 84 -0.34 4.19 12.94
C PHE A 84 -0.05 5.68 13.12
N ASP A 85 -1.09 6.49 13.38
CA ASP A 85 -0.97 7.93 13.59
C ASP A 85 -0.84 8.31 15.06
N VAL A 86 -1.35 7.47 15.97
CA VAL A 86 -1.32 7.71 17.42
C VAL A 86 0.11 7.82 17.95
N ALA A 87 0.97 6.87 17.60
CA ALA A 87 2.33 6.79 18.13
C ALA A 87 3.25 7.91 17.58
N THR A 88 2.95 8.45 16.41
CA THR A 88 3.77 9.44 15.70
C THR A 88 3.25 10.86 15.77
N ASN A 89 2.10 11.09 16.45
CA ASN A 89 1.46 12.41 16.50
C ASN A 89 1.24 13.00 15.09
N THR A 90 0.74 12.14 14.21
CA THR A 90 0.36 12.47 12.83
C THR A 90 -1.16 12.47 12.70
N LYS A 91 -1.69 12.88 11.55
CA LYS A 91 -3.14 12.98 11.32
C LYS A 91 -3.56 12.35 10.01
N ALA A 92 -4.83 11.96 9.97
CA ALA A 92 -5.49 11.51 8.76
C ALA A 92 -5.68 12.66 7.77
N PHE A 93 -5.77 12.33 6.50
CA PHE A 93 -6.16 13.21 5.41
C PHE A 93 -7.19 12.49 4.54
N GLU A 94 -7.94 13.23 3.75
CA GLU A 94 -8.95 12.66 2.86
C GLU A 94 -8.66 13.05 1.43
N ILE A 95 -8.75 12.08 0.51
CA ILE A 95 -8.79 12.33 -0.92
C ILE A 95 -10.25 12.45 -1.33
N THR A 96 -10.61 13.57 -1.95
CA THR A 96 -11.97 13.86 -2.42
C THR A 96 -12.04 13.86 -3.94
N LEU A 97 -13.21 13.53 -4.49
CA LEU A 97 -13.55 13.68 -5.89
C LEU A 97 -14.69 14.66 -6.06
N SER A 98 -14.60 15.41 -7.16
CA SER A 98 -15.69 16.26 -7.64
C SER A 98 -15.97 16.00 -9.12
N ASP A 99 -16.95 16.71 -9.68
CA ASP A 99 -17.23 16.68 -11.12
C ASP A 99 -15.99 17.03 -11.95
N ALA A 100 -15.06 17.84 -11.41
CA ALA A 100 -13.83 18.27 -12.09
C ALA A 100 -12.70 17.25 -12.04
N SER A 101 -12.79 16.18 -11.25
CA SER A 101 -11.72 15.18 -11.07
C SER A 101 -11.60 14.21 -12.25
N ILE A 102 -11.81 14.66 -13.49
CA ILE A 102 -11.78 13.84 -14.71
C ILE A 102 -10.38 13.28 -14.93
N PHE A 103 -10.26 11.96 -15.12
CA PHE A 103 -8.96 11.34 -15.35
C PHE A 103 -8.41 11.68 -16.73
N ILE A 104 -7.12 12.04 -16.77
CA ILE A 104 -6.36 12.22 -18.01
C ILE A 104 -5.10 11.36 -17.88
N PRO A 105 -4.96 10.26 -18.64
CA PRO A 105 -3.73 9.48 -18.65
C PRO A 105 -2.59 10.30 -19.27
N GLU A 106 -1.36 10.01 -18.87
CA GLU A 106 -0.18 10.68 -19.42
C GLU A 106 -0.14 10.51 -20.95
N GLY A 107 -0.05 11.64 -21.66
CA GLY A 107 0.00 11.66 -23.13
C GLY A 107 -1.30 11.26 -23.83
N GLY A 108 -2.41 11.09 -23.12
CA GLY A 108 -3.72 10.75 -23.67
C GLY A 108 -4.78 11.83 -23.50
N GLU A 109 -6.01 11.48 -23.89
CA GLU A 109 -7.19 12.36 -23.82
C GLU A 109 -7.99 12.12 -22.54
N ALA A 110 -8.80 13.11 -22.15
CA ALA A 110 -9.67 13.03 -20.99
C ALA A 110 -10.65 11.85 -21.07
N GLN A 111 -10.73 11.09 -19.98
CA GLN A 111 -11.63 9.97 -19.80
C GLN A 111 -12.82 10.42 -18.94
N GLU A 112 -13.80 11.04 -19.59
CA GLU A 112 -14.98 11.68 -18.97
C GLU A 112 -15.80 10.75 -18.06
N ASN A 113 -15.65 9.44 -18.21
CA ASN A 113 -16.35 8.44 -17.43
C ASN A 113 -15.55 7.92 -16.22
N ILE A 114 -14.34 8.43 -15.98
CA ILE A 114 -13.52 8.14 -14.79
C ILE A 114 -13.35 9.43 -13.97
N ARG A 115 -13.40 9.29 -12.65
CA ARG A 115 -12.92 10.33 -11.73
C ARG A 115 -11.74 9.78 -10.93
N ARG A 116 -10.64 10.52 -10.85
CA ARG A 116 -9.41 10.01 -10.24
C ARG A 116 -8.57 11.12 -9.61
N ALA A 117 -8.09 10.83 -8.42
CA ALA A 117 -7.00 11.54 -7.77
C ALA A 117 -6.12 10.52 -7.05
N ASP A 118 -4.80 10.61 -7.24
CA ASP A 118 -3.85 9.70 -6.61
C ASP A 118 -2.72 10.47 -5.94
N LEU A 119 -2.35 10.00 -4.75
CA LEU A 119 -1.11 10.32 -4.09
C LEU A 119 -0.16 9.13 -4.21
N LEU A 120 0.99 9.39 -4.83
CA LEU A 120 2.05 8.40 -4.97
C LEU A 120 3.16 8.77 -3.99
N PRO A 121 3.80 7.82 -3.27
CA PRO A 121 4.99 8.12 -2.49
C PRO A 121 6.02 8.86 -3.34
N SER A 122 6.81 9.76 -2.73
CA SER A 122 7.76 10.63 -3.45
C SER A 122 8.61 9.87 -4.48
N ILE A 123 9.18 10.57 -5.46
CA ILE A 123 10.07 9.98 -6.50
C ILE A 123 11.20 9.09 -5.96
N ARG A 124 11.60 9.26 -4.70
CA ARG A 124 12.58 8.37 -4.04
C ARG A 124 12.11 6.92 -3.93
N SER A 125 10.81 6.65 -3.97
CA SER A 125 10.26 5.30 -3.86
C SER A 125 10.53 4.42 -5.07
N THR A 126 10.75 5.04 -6.24
CA THR A 126 11.02 4.32 -7.48
C THR A 126 12.51 4.31 -7.85
N LEU A 127 13.35 4.98 -7.06
CA LEU A 127 14.81 4.93 -7.28
C LEU A 127 15.34 3.56 -6.90
N ASP A 128 16.09 2.95 -7.82
CA ASP A 128 16.75 1.65 -7.65
C ASP A 128 15.81 0.54 -7.17
N ASP A 129 14.53 0.59 -7.56
CA ASP A 129 13.48 -0.38 -7.19
C ASP A 129 13.36 -0.62 -5.68
N VAL A 130 13.68 0.41 -4.86
CA VAL A 130 13.79 0.28 -3.41
C VAL A 130 12.50 -0.19 -2.74
N ALA A 131 11.34 0.16 -3.29
CA ALA A 131 10.02 -0.20 -2.80
C ALA A 131 9.50 -1.57 -3.31
N THR A 132 10.22 -2.20 -4.24
CA THR A 132 9.78 -3.41 -4.96
C THR A 132 10.88 -4.49 -5.03
N THR A 133 11.80 -4.49 -4.06
CA THR A 133 12.89 -5.48 -3.96
C THR A 133 12.97 -6.05 -2.55
N GLY A 134 13.27 -7.34 -2.39
CA GLY A 134 13.36 -8.00 -1.09
C GLY A 134 12.00 -8.13 -0.40
N VAL A 135 11.98 -8.04 0.94
CA VAL A 135 10.73 -8.05 1.71
C VAL A 135 10.33 -6.61 2.07
N ARG A 136 9.11 -6.21 1.70
CA ARG A 136 8.54 -4.89 2.00
C ARG A 136 7.16 -5.03 2.60
N THR A 137 6.88 -4.25 3.63
CA THR A 137 5.56 -4.19 4.24
C THR A 137 4.99 -2.81 4.02
N MET A 138 3.92 -2.71 3.23
CA MET A 138 3.19 -1.46 3.02
C MET A 138 2.04 -1.35 4.03
N HIS A 139 2.09 -0.30 4.86
CA HIS A 139 1.08 0.02 5.87
C HIS A 139 0.21 1.17 5.39
N PHE A 140 -1.09 1.07 5.64
CA PHE A 140 -2.05 2.14 5.44
C PHE A 140 -3.34 1.83 6.19
N SER A 141 -4.07 2.88 6.58
CA SER A 141 -5.42 2.77 7.11
C SER A 141 -6.39 3.54 6.23
N VAL A 142 -7.60 3.01 6.07
CA VAL A 142 -8.67 3.68 5.32
C VAL A 142 -9.98 3.69 6.08
N GLN A 143 -10.71 4.80 5.98
CA GLN A 143 -12.04 4.98 6.57
C GLN A 143 -12.97 5.64 5.55
N SER A 144 -14.24 5.25 5.52
CA SER A 144 -15.27 5.92 4.74
C SER A 144 -15.62 7.28 5.37
N ASP A 145 -15.86 8.32 4.56
CA ASP A 145 -16.45 9.57 5.03
C ASP A 145 -17.99 9.52 4.93
N ALA A 146 -18.67 9.84 6.04
CA ALA A 146 -20.13 9.93 6.07
C ALA A 146 -20.65 11.23 5.46
N ASP A 147 -19.83 12.29 5.44
CA ASP A 147 -20.15 13.57 4.82
C ASP A 147 -19.93 13.52 3.29
N ARG A 148 -19.10 12.59 2.80
CA ARG A 148 -18.81 12.35 1.37
C ARG A 148 -18.93 10.87 0.97
N PRO A 149 -20.13 10.28 1.09
CA PRO A 149 -20.31 8.85 0.88
C PRO A 149 -20.03 8.42 -0.55
N LEU A 150 -19.34 7.29 -0.72
CA LEU A 150 -19.12 6.68 -2.03
C LEU A 150 -20.45 6.16 -2.63
N ASN A 151 -20.61 6.31 -3.94
CA ASN A 151 -21.66 5.62 -4.68
C ASN A 151 -21.24 4.19 -5.02
N LEU A 152 -21.49 3.25 -4.11
CA LEU A 152 -21.05 1.84 -4.21
C LEU A 152 -21.62 1.05 -5.39
N THR A 153 -22.48 1.62 -6.23
CA THR A 153 -22.78 1.03 -7.56
C THR A 153 -21.60 1.07 -8.51
N HIS A 154 -20.66 1.99 -8.28
CA HIS A 154 -19.38 2.08 -8.97
C HIS A 154 -18.31 1.30 -8.22
N ASP A 155 -17.34 0.79 -8.96
CA ASP A 155 -16.10 0.26 -8.42
C ASP A 155 -15.10 1.40 -8.16
N TYR A 156 -14.41 1.30 -7.02
CA TYR A 156 -13.40 2.24 -6.58
C TYR A 156 -12.08 1.53 -6.34
N GLN A 157 -11.00 2.09 -6.86
CA GLN A 157 -9.65 1.71 -6.47
C GLN A 157 -9.15 2.65 -5.36
N ILE A 158 -8.58 2.03 -4.32
CA ILE A 158 -8.11 2.69 -3.08
C ILE A 158 -6.58 2.68 -3.01
N MET A 159 -5.98 1.53 -3.30
CA MET A 159 -4.53 1.38 -3.32
C MET A 159 -4.14 0.38 -4.40
N ASN A 160 -3.10 0.66 -5.17
CA ASN A 160 -2.52 -0.33 -6.08
C ASN A 160 -0.98 -0.31 -6.04
N LEU A 161 -0.39 -1.42 -6.49
CA LEU A 161 0.98 -1.48 -6.97
C LEU A 161 0.95 -1.70 -8.48
N GLU A 162 1.14 -0.63 -9.24
CA GLU A 162 1.17 -0.60 -10.70
C GLU A 162 2.55 -1.05 -11.21
N SER A 163 2.58 -1.82 -12.30
CA SER A 163 3.83 -2.23 -12.94
C SER A 163 4.59 -1.04 -13.53
N ALA A 164 5.91 -1.15 -13.66
CA ALA A 164 6.74 -0.07 -14.20
C ALA A 164 6.39 0.32 -15.65
N ASP A 165 5.69 -0.54 -16.38
CA ASP A 165 5.19 -0.27 -17.74
C ASP A 165 3.71 0.15 -17.80
N PHE A 166 3.05 0.29 -16.64
CA PHE A 166 1.67 0.73 -16.49
C PHE A 166 0.64 -0.17 -17.19
N THR A 167 0.89 -1.48 -17.23
CA THR A 167 0.03 -2.44 -17.94
C THR A 167 -0.71 -3.41 -17.03
N PHE A 168 -0.36 -3.50 -15.75
CA PHE A 168 -1.03 -4.37 -14.80
C PHE A 168 -0.79 -3.95 -13.34
N HIS A 169 -1.70 -4.39 -12.48
CA HIS A 169 -1.52 -4.27 -11.04
C HIS A 169 -0.96 -5.58 -10.47
N GLN A 170 0.09 -5.48 -9.66
CA GLN A 170 0.61 -6.59 -8.85
C GLN A 170 -0.23 -6.81 -7.60
N ILE A 171 -0.80 -5.71 -7.07
CA ILE A 171 -1.75 -5.64 -5.95
C ILE A 171 -2.79 -4.57 -6.29
N ASP A 172 -4.05 -4.83 -5.97
CA ASP A 172 -5.15 -3.89 -6.21
C ASP A 172 -6.20 -3.98 -5.09
N VAL A 173 -6.38 -2.90 -4.34
CA VAL A 173 -7.31 -2.77 -3.21
C VAL A 173 -8.52 -1.95 -3.64
N ARG A 174 -9.71 -2.54 -3.52
CA ARG A 174 -10.94 -2.01 -4.11
C ARG A 174 -12.13 -2.04 -3.15
N THR A 175 -13.13 -1.20 -3.42
CA THR A 175 -14.46 -1.20 -2.78
C THR A 175 -15.55 -0.83 -3.79
N GLY A 176 -16.82 -1.05 -3.47
CA GLY A 176 -17.94 -0.78 -4.37
C GLY A 176 -18.01 -1.76 -5.55
N GLY A 177 -18.96 -1.56 -6.46
CA GLY A 177 -19.18 -2.45 -7.60
C GLY A 177 -19.37 -3.90 -7.14
N ASP A 178 -18.52 -4.80 -7.63
CA ASP A 178 -18.53 -6.22 -7.25
C ASP A 178 -18.11 -6.46 -5.79
N ALA A 179 -17.30 -5.55 -5.21
CA ALA A 179 -16.92 -5.62 -3.78
C ALA A 179 -18.07 -5.17 -2.85
N GLY A 180 -19.01 -4.37 -3.36
CA GLY A 180 -20.13 -3.84 -2.59
C GLY A 180 -19.68 -3.02 -1.37
N GLU A 181 -20.15 -3.41 -0.18
CA GLU A 181 -19.80 -2.79 1.11
C GLU A 181 -18.51 -3.37 1.74
N ASN A 182 -17.66 -4.03 0.94
CA ASN A 182 -16.41 -4.61 1.41
C ASN A 182 -15.20 -3.92 0.78
N ILE A 183 -14.08 -3.96 1.50
CA ILE A 183 -12.75 -3.77 0.92
C ILE A 183 -12.22 -5.14 0.50
N VAL A 184 -11.75 -5.23 -0.75
CA VAL A 184 -11.17 -6.43 -1.34
C VAL A 184 -9.72 -6.15 -1.72
N VAL A 185 -8.79 -6.99 -1.23
CA VAL A 185 -7.39 -6.98 -1.64
C VAL A 185 -7.21 -8.04 -2.71
N ASN A 186 -6.85 -7.64 -3.92
CA ASN A 186 -6.59 -8.52 -5.04
C ASN A 186 -5.09 -8.60 -5.34
N GLY A 187 -4.66 -9.76 -5.83
CA GLY A 187 -3.30 -10.01 -6.29
C GLY A 187 -3.11 -9.61 -7.76
N ASN A 188 -2.11 -10.21 -8.40
CA ASN A 188 -1.64 -9.85 -9.73
C ASN A 188 -2.73 -10.04 -10.79
N SER A 189 -3.06 -8.96 -11.51
CA SER A 189 -4.13 -8.94 -12.51
C SER A 189 -3.83 -9.72 -13.79
N GLN A 190 -2.58 -10.13 -14.02
CA GLN A 190 -2.17 -11.01 -15.12
C GLN A 190 -2.23 -12.50 -14.75
N THR A 191 -2.61 -12.85 -13.51
CA THR A 191 -2.80 -14.25 -13.12
C THR A 191 -3.80 -14.93 -14.06
N ALA A 192 -3.48 -16.15 -14.52
CA ALA A 192 -4.36 -16.90 -15.41
C ALA A 192 -5.72 -17.15 -14.73
N GLY A 193 -6.80 -16.63 -15.33
CA GLY A 193 -8.15 -16.66 -14.76
C GLY A 193 -8.59 -15.36 -14.08
N GLY A 194 -7.73 -14.34 -14.04
CA GLY A 194 -8.00 -13.03 -13.44
C GLY A 194 -7.27 -12.84 -12.10
N ALA A 195 -7.32 -11.63 -11.57
CA ALA A 195 -6.72 -11.29 -10.29
C ALA A 195 -7.31 -12.16 -9.16
N PRO A 196 -6.50 -12.92 -8.40
CA PRO A 196 -7.00 -13.67 -7.27
C PRO A 196 -7.33 -12.72 -6.12
N THR A 197 -8.47 -12.91 -5.46
CA THR A 197 -8.76 -12.22 -4.19
C THR A 197 -7.89 -12.83 -3.09
N LEU A 198 -7.07 -12.00 -2.45
CA LEU A 198 -6.18 -12.37 -1.35
C LEU A 198 -6.89 -12.23 0.01
N PHE A 199 -7.71 -11.20 0.16
CA PHE A 199 -8.44 -10.93 1.40
C PHE A 199 -9.69 -10.07 1.15
N THR A 200 -10.69 -10.18 2.02
CA THR A 200 -11.91 -9.38 1.99
C THR A 200 -12.35 -9.07 3.41
N THR A 201 -12.71 -7.81 3.67
CA THR A 201 -13.25 -7.35 4.95
C THR A 201 -14.39 -6.36 4.72
N PRO A 202 -15.39 -6.28 5.61
CA PRO A 202 -16.38 -5.20 5.58
C PRO A 202 -15.71 -3.82 5.63
N PHE A 203 -16.26 -2.85 4.91
CA PHE A 203 -15.86 -1.45 5.02
C PHE A 203 -16.74 -0.75 6.08
N THR A 204 -16.50 -1.06 7.35
CA THR A 204 -17.35 -0.55 8.44
C THR A 204 -17.25 0.96 8.57
N ALA A 205 -18.41 1.64 8.51
CA ALA A 205 -18.49 3.09 8.61
C ALA A 205 -18.02 3.59 9.99
N GLY A 206 -17.26 4.69 9.99
CA GLY A 206 -16.77 5.32 11.22
C GLY A 206 -15.56 4.64 11.86
N GLU A 207 -15.04 3.56 11.27
CA GLU A 207 -13.87 2.83 11.77
C GLU A 207 -12.80 2.72 10.69
N PHE A 208 -11.54 3.00 11.06
CA PHE A 208 -10.41 2.70 10.20
C PHE A 208 -10.30 1.19 9.97
N GLN A 209 -10.13 0.81 8.72
CA GLN A 209 -9.64 -0.51 8.32
C GLN A 209 -8.14 -0.38 8.14
N ASN A 210 -7.38 -1.00 9.03
CA ASN A 210 -5.92 -0.94 9.04
C ASN A 210 -5.36 -2.12 8.27
N PHE A 211 -4.40 -1.88 7.39
CA PHE A 211 -3.77 -2.90 6.58
C PHE A 211 -2.25 -2.84 6.71
N ALA A 212 -1.64 -4.02 6.70
CA ALA A 212 -0.25 -4.17 6.30
C ALA A 212 -0.14 -5.30 5.27
N LEU A 213 0.41 -4.99 4.10
CA LEU A 213 0.66 -5.96 3.04
C LEU A 213 2.14 -6.28 3.04
N GLN A 214 2.52 -7.44 3.58
CA GLN A 214 3.90 -7.92 3.51
C GLN A 214 4.10 -8.64 2.17
N MET A 215 4.89 -8.01 1.31
CA MET A 215 5.26 -8.47 -0.01
C MET A 215 6.70 -8.98 0.02
N ASP A 216 6.89 -10.25 -0.31
CA ASP A 216 8.20 -10.85 -0.53
C ASP A 216 8.44 -10.93 -2.04
N PHE A 217 9.17 -9.95 -2.57
CA PHE A 217 9.51 -9.85 -3.99
C PHE A 217 10.53 -10.92 -4.42
N ASP A 218 11.30 -11.48 -3.47
CA ASP A 218 12.25 -12.56 -3.76
C ASP A 218 11.52 -13.91 -3.89
N ALA A 219 10.48 -14.12 -3.08
CA ALA A 219 9.69 -15.36 -3.05
C ALA A 219 8.40 -15.30 -3.89
N ASN A 220 7.99 -14.12 -4.38
CA ASN A 220 6.69 -13.88 -5.02
C ASN A 220 5.53 -14.32 -4.14
N THR A 221 5.47 -13.75 -2.92
CA THR A 221 4.37 -14.00 -1.99
C THR A 221 3.86 -12.72 -1.35
N VAL A 222 2.59 -12.75 -0.95
CA VAL A 222 1.93 -11.67 -0.21
C VAL A 222 1.30 -12.26 1.03
N GLN A 223 1.48 -11.59 2.17
CA GLN A 223 0.75 -11.87 3.40
C GLN A 223 -0.02 -10.62 3.82
N VAL A 224 -1.32 -10.79 4.11
CA VAL A 224 -2.20 -9.71 4.52
C VAL A 224 -2.34 -9.72 6.04
N PHE A 225 -2.14 -8.54 6.62
CA PHE A 225 -2.46 -8.24 8.00
C PHE A 225 -3.58 -7.19 8.02
N HIS A 226 -4.53 -7.35 8.94
CA HIS A 226 -5.68 -6.46 9.05
C HIS A 226 -6.12 -6.29 10.50
N SER A 227 -6.69 -5.13 10.79
CA SER A 227 -7.50 -4.88 11.98
C SER A 227 -8.52 -3.77 11.72
N THR A 228 -9.46 -3.62 12.64
CA THR A 228 -10.49 -2.56 12.58
C THR A 228 -10.38 -1.65 13.81
N GLY A 229 -10.58 -0.35 13.60
CA GLY A 229 -10.55 0.65 14.66
C GLY A 229 -9.17 0.79 15.29
N ASP A 230 -9.11 0.68 16.61
CA ASP A 230 -7.89 0.81 17.42
C ASP A 230 -7.22 -0.54 17.75
N ALA A 231 -7.72 -1.65 17.21
CA ALA A 231 -7.15 -2.97 17.44
C ALA A 231 -5.77 -3.10 16.75
N PRO A 232 -4.80 -3.79 17.38
CA PRO A 232 -3.54 -4.10 16.71
C PRO A 232 -3.76 -5.01 15.50
N LEU A 233 -2.90 -4.89 14.50
CA LEU A 233 -2.92 -5.76 13.33
C LEU A 233 -2.75 -7.23 13.71
N GLU A 234 -3.54 -8.09 13.06
CA GLU A 234 -3.37 -9.54 13.10
C GLU A 234 -3.11 -10.07 11.69
N SER A 235 -2.37 -11.18 11.59
CA SER A 235 -2.21 -11.90 10.34
C SER A 235 -3.53 -12.55 9.95
N VAL A 236 -4.15 -12.11 8.86
CA VAL A 236 -5.44 -12.64 8.38
C VAL A 236 -5.27 -13.65 7.25
N THR A 237 -4.08 -13.73 6.66
CA THR A 237 -3.68 -14.79 5.74
C THR A 237 -2.34 -15.39 6.15
N GLU A 238 -2.03 -16.58 5.64
CA GLU A 238 -0.64 -17.00 5.47
C GLU A 238 0.00 -16.23 4.30
N ALA A 239 1.31 -16.36 4.11
CA ALA A 239 1.94 -15.92 2.87
C ALA A 239 1.43 -16.77 1.70
N VAL A 240 0.75 -16.13 0.74
CA VAL A 240 0.18 -16.77 -0.44
C VAL A 240 0.97 -16.38 -1.69
N ALA A 241 1.07 -17.30 -2.64
CA ALA A 241 1.77 -17.03 -3.91
C ALA A 241 1.07 -15.91 -4.68
N ASN A 242 1.85 -14.92 -5.10
CA ASN A 242 1.41 -13.81 -5.93
C ASN A 242 2.62 -13.33 -6.74
N ASP A 243 2.52 -13.30 -8.06
CA ASP A 243 3.60 -12.79 -8.89
C ASP A 243 3.77 -11.28 -8.68
N LEU A 244 4.93 -10.88 -8.17
CA LEU A 244 5.30 -9.49 -7.89
C LEU A 244 6.43 -9.03 -8.84
N ALA A 245 6.64 -9.74 -9.95
CA ALA A 245 7.51 -9.25 -11.00
C ALA A 245 6.82 -8.08 -11.71
N GLY A 246 7.48 -6.91 -11.74
CA GLY A 246 6.93 -5.74 -12.45
C GLY A 246 7.55 -4.41 -12.03
N ASN A 247 8.13 -4.33 -10.83
CA ASN A 247 8.57 -3.08 -10.22
C ASN A 247 7.45 -2.02 -10.29
N GLY A 248 7.77 -0.74 -10.32
CA GLY A 248 6.81 0.33 -10.56
C GLY A 248 6.47 1.12 -9.32
N GLU A 249 5.21 1.46 -9.13
CA GLU A 249 4.81 2.46 -8.15
C GLU A 249 3.51 2.15 -7.41
N TYR A 250 3.48 2.62 -6.16
CA TYR A 250 2.29 2.56 -5.32
C TYR A 250 1.42 3.79 -5.54
N HIS A 251 0.13 3.57 -5.75
CA HIS A 251 -0.87 4.63 -5.81
C HIS A 251 -1.80 4.50 -4.61
N PHE A 252 -1.95 5.57 -3.83
CA PHE A 252 -3.05 5.73 -2.87
C PHE A 252 -4.06 6.66 -3.53
N SER A 253 -5.21 6.10 -3.91
CA SER A 253 -6.12 6.76 -4.83
C SER A 253 -7.55 6.79 -4.31
N LEU A 254 -8.30 7.70 -4.90
CA LEU A 254 -9.74 7.56 -5.04
C LEU A 254 -10.02 7.59 -6.55
N GLN A 255 -10.10 6.40 -7.17
CA GLN A 255 -10.48 6.26 -8.57
C GLN A 255 -11.88 5.67 -8.66
N LYS A 256 -12.86 6.46 -9.09
CA LYS A 256 -14.21 6.02 -9.39
C LYS A 256 -14.31 5.57 -10.85
N ASN A 257 -14.52 4.28 -11.06
CA ASN A 257 -14.67 3.67 -12.39
C ASN A 257 -16.11 3.79 -12.92
N PRO A 258 -16.31 3.73 -14.25
CA PRO A 258 -17.64 3.75 -14.85
C PRO A 258 -18.40 2.44 -14.60
N VAL A 259 -19.73 2.53 -14.55
CA VAL A 259 -20.61 1.36 -14.66
C VAL A 259 -20.89 1.10 -16.14
N GLY A 260 -20.18 0.13 -16.73
CA GLY A 260 -20.25 -0.12 -18.17
C GLY A 260 -19.82 1.10 -18.99
N THR A 261 -20.68 1.55 -19.91
CA THR A 261 -20.43 2.74 -20.74
C THR A 261 -21.22 3.97 -20.28
N ALA A 262 -21.80 3.94 -19.07
CA ALA A 262 -22.57 5.06 -18.56
C ALA A 262 -21.68 6.26 -18.23
N ALA A 263 -22.23 7.46 -18.40
CA ALA A 263 -21.59 8.67 -17.89
C ALA A 263 -21.61 8.67 -16.35
N GLN A 264 -20.65 9.39 -15.76
CA GLN A 264 -20.67 9.63 -14.32
C GLN A 264 -21.88 10.50 -13.94
N PRO A 265 -22.50 10.29 -12.76
CA PRO A 265 -23.51 11.21 -12.23
C PRO A 265 -22.90 12.60 -12.01
N THR A 266 -23.73 13.64 -12.04
CA THR A 266 -23.33 15.02 -11.69
C THR A 266 -23.40 15.28 -10.20
N GLY A 267 -22.69 16.28 -9.70
CA GLY A 267 -22.70 16.65 -8.29
C GLY A 267 -21.92 15.67 -7.43
N ILE A 268 -20.82 15.13 -7.97
CA ILE A 268 -19.91 14.25 -7.23
C ILE A 268 -19.30 15.05 -6.06
N ASP A 269 -19.42 14.49 -4.87
CA ASP A 269 -18.78 14.91 -3.62
C ASP A 269 -18.55 13.64 -2.81
N GLU A 270 -17.46 12.96 -3.14
CA GLU A 270 -17.15 11.61 -2.66
C GLU A 270 -15.73 11.59 -2.12
N GLY A 271 -15.50 10.85 -1.03
CA GLY A 271 -14.22 10.90 -0.35
C GLY A 271 -13.84 9.61 0.36
N ILE A 272 -12.53 9.43 0.54
CA ILE A 272 -11.98 8.36 1.36
C ILE A 272 -10.86 8.92 2.23
N ILE A 273 -10.93 8.58 3.52
CA ILE A 273 -9.99 9.04 4.53
C ILE A 273 -8.84 8.05 4.59
N PHE A 274 -7.62 8.53 4.47
CA PHE A 274 -6.39 7.78 4.68
C PHE A 274 -5.73 8.19 6.00
N GLY A 275 -5.14 7.20 6.67
CA GLY A 275 -4.24 7.41 7.80
C GLY A 275 -3.03 6.49 7.68
N GLY A 276 -1.94 6.81 8.37
CA GLY A 276 -0.90 5.80 8.62
C GLY A 276 -0.17 5.23 7.41
N ILE A 277 0.12 6.01 6.36
CA ILE A 277 0.81 5.48 5.17
C ILE A 277 2.32 5.43 5.38
N PHE A 278 2.92 4.24 5.43
CA PHE A 278 4.38 4.08 5.47
C PHE A 278 4.82 2.69 5.01
N MET A 279 6.12 2.55 4.74
CA MET A 279 6.72 1.27 4.34
C MET A 279 7.95 0.96 5.17
N GLU A 280 8.07 -0.30 5.59
CA GLU A 280 9.23 -0.84 6.29
C GLU A 280 9.78 -2.09 5.59
N ALA A 281 11.03 -2.45 5.91
CA ALA A 281 11.68 -3.65 5.43
C ALA A 281 11.63 -4.78 6.49
N ASP A 282 11.51 -6.02 6.02
CA ASP A 282 11.69 -7.27 6.78
C ASP A 282 10.82 -7.47 8.05
N THR A 283 9.94 -6.52 8.38
CA THR A 283 9.20 -6.45 9.64
C THR A 283 7.73 -6.10 9.39
N VAL A 284 6.89 -6.29 10.42
CA VAL A 284 5.48 -5.86 10.43
C VAL A 284 5.21 -5.18 11.77
N THR A 285 5.11 -3.85 11.76
CA THR A 285 4.65 -3.04 12.89
C THR A 285 3.15 -3.27 13.09
N LEU A 286 2.76 -3.78 14.27
CA LEU A 286 1.36 -4.18 14.54
C LEU A 286 0.50 -3.07 15.15
N SER A 287 1.11 -1.96 15.58
CA SER A 287 0.46 -0.79 16.20
C SER A 287 1.41 0.40 16.18
#